data_AF-A0A126QM75-F1
#
_entry.id   AF-A0A126QM75-F1
#
_cell.length_a   1.000
_cell.length_b   1.000
_cell.length_c   1.000
_cell.angle_alpha   90.00
_cell.angle_beta   90.00
_cell.angle_gamma   90.00
#
_symmetry.space_group_name_H-M   'P 1'
#
loop_
_entity.id
_entity.type
_entity.pdbx_description
1 polymer ?
#
loop_
_entity_poly.entity_id
_entity_poly.type
_entity_poly.pdbx_seq_one_letter_code
_entity_poly.pdbx_strand_id
1 'polypeptide(L)'
;MKKVTTATLVLTLTLLVSGLAFAMDMSHGDMKAGDMTPAQSMKVMEENLQMMKMDVEAMKDPAGREAAMKAMDKHMTDMHHGMAGMEAHAKKQGDAGMQAHMSEMNKEMMTTMKGMGVMKKDADKGMSMMMEGINQMEQTMSKMKGMM
;
A
#
# COMPACT_ATOMS: atom_id res chain seq x y z
N MET A 1 -8.51 -55.97 -23.11
CA MET A 1 -9.47 -55.01 -22.52
C MET A 1 -9.12 -54.81 -21.04
N LYS A 2 -8.90 -53.55 -20.63
CA LYS A 2 -9.34 -52.93 -19.35
C LYS A 2 -8.79 -53.56 -18.04
N LYS A 3 -8.12 -52.88 -17.10
CA LYS A 3 -7.99 -51.45 -16.76
C LYS A 3 -6.72 -51.23 -15.91
N VAL A 4 -5.98 -50.17 -16.21
CA VAL A 4 -4.94 -49.60 -15.36
C VAL A 4 -5.60 -48.48 -14.55
N THR A 5 -5.56 -48.56 -13.22
CA THR A 5 -6.18 -47.59 -12.28
C THR A 5 -5.55 -47.89 -10.92
N THR A 6 -4.94 -47.02 -10.12
CA THR A 6 -4.54 -45.61 -10.23
C THR A 6 -3.45 -45.46 -9.17
N ALA A 7 -2.25 -45.01 -9.54
CA ALA A 7 -1.22 -44.69 -8.57
C ALA A 7 -1.66 -43.43 -7.80
N THR A 8 -1.94 -43.59 -6.51
CA THR A 8 -2.21 -42.48 -5.59
C THR A 8 -1.00 -41.57 -5.55
N LEU A 9 -1.17 -40.34 -6.00
CA LEU A 9 -0.17 -39.28 -5.99
C LEU A 9 0.37 -39.05 -4.57
N VAL A 10 1.63 -39.40 -4.35
CA VAL A 10 2.46 -38.80 -3.31
C VAL A 10 2.82 -37.40 -3.81
N LEU A 11 2.24 -36.37 -3.20
CA LEU A 11 2.64 -34.99 -3.42
C LEU A 11 3.01 -34.34 -2.08
N THR A 12 4.04 -34.90 -1.43
CA THR A 12 4.87 -34.15 -0.48
C THR A 12 5.67 -33.13 -1.25
N LEU A 13 5.04 -31.99 -1.58
CA LEU A 13 5.77 -30.76 -1.87
C LEU A 13 6.16 -30.12 -0.54
N THR A 14 7.24 -30.62 0.07
CA THR A 14 8.04 -29.84 1.00
C THR A 14 8.74 -28.75 0.20
N LEU A 15 8.03 -27.66 -0.11
CA LEU A 15 8.66 -26.39 -0.45
C LEU A 15 9.18 -25.78 0.85
N LEU A 16 10.31 -26.33 1.32
CA LEU A 16 11.27 -25.60 2.12
C LEU A 16 11.90 -24.54 1.22
N VAL A 17 11.18 -23.44 0.99
CA VAL A 17 11.80 -22.18 0.64
C VAL A 17 12.36 -21.61 1.94
N SER A 18 13.49 -22.20 2.33
CA SER A 18 14.47 -21.57 3.21
C SER A 18 15.07 -20.41 2.43
N GLY A 19 14.38 -19.28 2.42
CA GLY A 19 14.74 -18.11 1.64
C GLY A 19 14.34 -16.85 2.37
N LEU A 20 15.07 -16.57 3.46
CA LEU A 20 15.14 -15.26 4.10
C LEU A 20 13.79 -14.74 4.58
N ALA A 21 13.39 -15.20 5.76
CA ALA A 21 12.66 -14.35 6.69
C ALA A 21 13.56 -13.13 7.00
N PHE A 22 13.55 -12.14 6.10
CA PHE A 22 13.73 -10.76 6.51
C PHE A 22 12.47 -10.40 7.30
N ALA A 23 12.42 -10.87 8.54
CA ALA A 23 11.81 -10.10 9.60
C ALA A 23 12.67 -8.83 9.72
N MET A 24 12.48 -7.90 8.77
CA MET A 24 12.72 -6.51 9.05
C MET A 24 11.59 -6.17 10.04
N ASP A 25 11.89 -6.40 11.31
CA ASP A 25 11.23 -5.74 12.42
C ASP A 25 11.43 -4.24 12.19
N MET A 26 10.64 -3.67 11.28
CA MET A 26 10.38 -2.25 11.26
C MET A 26 9.54 -2.02 12.50
N SER A 27 10.24 -1.90 13.61
CA SER A 27 9.74 -1.41 14.88
C SER A 27 8.81 -0.23 14.58
N HIS A 28 7.51 -0.46 14.70
CA HIS A 28 6.47 0.57 14.70
C HIS A 28 6.50 1.33 16.04
N GLY A 29 7.70 1.73 16.48
CA GLY A 29 7.94 2.47 17.70
C GLY A 29 8.59 3.80 17.35
N ASP A 30 7.80 4.89 17.43
CA ASP A 30 8.28 6.26 17.60
C ASP A 30 9.07 6.96 16.47
N MET A 31 8.83 6.67 15.19
CA MET A 31 9.31 7.59 14.14
C MET A 31 8.42 8.83 14.06
N LYS A 32 8.90 9.97 14.55
CA LYS A 32 8.18 11.25 14.44
C LYS A 32 8.22 11.73 12.98
N ALA A 33 7.23 12.55 12.61
CA ALA A 33 7.03 13.16 11.28
C ALA A 33 8.19 14.03 10.71
N GLY A 34 9.40 13.98 11.27
CA GLY A 34 10.59 14.68 10.78
C GLY A 34 11.88 13.87 10.86
N ASP A 35 11.83 12.61 11.32
CA ASP A 35 13.04 11.79 11.51
C ASP A 35 13.45 11.06 10.22
N MET A 36 12.55 10.96 9.24
CA MET A 36 12.84 10.36 7.94
C MET A 36 13.46 11.37 6.99
N THR A 37 14.51 10.97 6.27
CA THR A 37 15.03 11.73 5.12
C THR A 37 14.01 11.76 3.98
N PRO A 38 14.15 12.69 3.00
CA PRO A 38 13.28 12.70 1.82
C PRO A 38 13.29 11.36 1.06
N ALA A 39 14.47 10.75 0.89
CA ALA A 39 14.62 9.47 0.22
C ALA A 39 13.92 8.32 0.96
N GLN A 40 14.03 8.27 2.29
CA GLN A 40 13.30 7.29 3.11
C GLN A 40 11.79 7.51 3.05
N SER A 41 11.37 8.77 3.12
CA SER A 41 9.97 9.15 3.06
C SER A 41 9.34 8.74 1.72
N MET A 42 10.02 9.02 0.60
CA MET A 42 9.61 8.55 -0.73
C MET A 42 9.54 7.04 -0.81
N LYS A 43 10.56 6.33 -0.30
CA LYS A 43 10.57 4.87 -0.31
C LYS A 43 9.37 4.29 0.45
N VAL A 44 9.07 4.83 1.64
CA VAL A 44 7.91 4.39 2.44
C VAL A 44 6.60 4.64 1.69
N MET A 45 6.44 5.80 1.06
CA MET A 45 5.25 6.09 0.25
C MET A 45 5.13 5.13 -0.94
N GLU A 46 6.23 4.85 -1.65
CA GLU A 46 6.25 3.93 -2.79
C GLU A 46 5.89 2.50 -2.40
N GLU A 47 6.52 1.97 -1.35
CA GLU A 47 6.30 0.61 -0.88
C GLU A 47 4.86 0.44 -0.41
N ASN A 48 4.34 1.37 0.39
CA ASN A 48 2.97 1.27 0.88
C ASN A 48 1.93 1.45 -0.22
N LEU A 49 2.19 2.32 -1.21
CA LEU A 49 1.28 2.47 -2.35
C LEU A 49 1.19 1.19 -3.18
N GLN A 50 2.31 0.48 -3.37
CA GLN A 50 2.30 -0.84 -4.02
C GLN A 50 1.54 -1.87 -3.20
N MET A 51 1.74 -1.90 -1.88
CA MET A 51 1.02 -2.82 -1.00
C MET A 51 -0.48 -2.54 -0.99
N MET A 52 -0.88 -1.27 -0.99
CA MET A 52 -2.29 -0.85 -1.10
C MET A 52 -2.95 -1.36 -2.39
N LYS A 53 -2.22 -1.38 -3.52
CA LYS A 53 -2.72 -2.00 -4.77
C LYS A 53 -2.96 -3.48 -4.59
N MET A 54 -2.04 -4.19 -3.95
CA MET A 54 -2.18 -5.62 -3.68
C MET A 54 -3.37 -5.89 -2.74
N ASP A 55 -3.60 -5.04 -1.75
CA ASP A 55 -4.74 -5.16 -0.85
C ASP A 55 -6.07 -4.99 -1.59
N VAL A 56 -6.18 -3.99 -2.47
CA VAL A 56 -7.40 -3.81 -3.27
C VAL A 56 -7.65 -5.01 -4.19
N GLU A 57 -6.60 -5.60 -4.76
CA GLU A 57 -6.72 -6.85 -5.51
C GLU A 57 -7.17 -8.02 -4.63
N ALA A 58 -6.61 -8.16 -3.42
CA ALA A 58 -7.00 -9.18 -2.45
C ALA A 58 -8.46 -9.01 -1.97
N MET A 59 -8.97 -7.78 -1.94
CA MET A 59 -10.37 -7.48 -1.57
C MET A 59 -11.41 -7.98 -2.58
N LYS A 60 -10.98 -8.37 -3.79
CA LYS A 60 -11.86 -9.01 -4.78
C LYS A 60 -12.35 -10.37 -4.28
N ASP A 61 -11.57 -11.06 -3.46
CA ASP A 61 -12.00 -12.26 -2.76
C ASP A 61 -12.86 -11.89 -1.52
N PRO A 62 -14.16 -12.25 -1.48
CA PRO A 62 -15.00 -12.00 -0.33
C PRO A 62 -14.46 -12.60 0.98
N ALA A 63 -13.77 -13.75 0.93
CA ALA A 63 -13.26 -14.43 2.12
C ALA A 63 -12.05 -13.71 2.75
N GLY A 64 -11.21 -13.07 1.93
CA GLY A 64 -10.03 -12.31 2.36
C GLY A 64 -10.29 -10.82 2.59
N ARG A 65 -11.46 -10.30 2.18
CA ARG A 65 -11.74 -8.86 2.10
C ARG A 65 -11.52 -8.09 3.41
N GLU A 66 -11.97 -8.64 4.55
CA GLU A 66 -11.79 -7.94 5.83
C GLU A 66 -10.32 -7.82 6.23
N ALA A 67 -9.55 -8.88 6.03
CA ALA A 67 -8.12 -8.88 6.31
C ALA A 67 -7.38 -7.89 5.39
N ALA A 68 -7.72 -7.89 4.10
CA ALA A 68 -7.17 -6.94 3.15
C ALA A 68 -7.54 -5.48 3.49
N MET A 69 -8.77 -5.20 3.94
CA MET A 69 -9.16 -3.86 4.41
C MET A 69 -8.35 -3.41 5.64
N LYS A 70 -8.01 -4.33 6.55
CA LYS A 70 -7.16 -4.01 7.72
C LYS A 70 -5.70 -3.76 7.32
N ALA A 71 -5.18 -4.54 6.38
CA ALA A 71 -3.85 -4.32 5.81
C ALA A 71 -3.78 -2.95 5.11
N MET A 72 -4.80 -2.63 4.32
CA MET A 72 -4.93 -1.35 3.64
C MET A 72 -4.90 -0.16 4.60
N ASP A 73 -5.61 -0.25 5.73
CA ASP A 73 -5.62 0.79 6.77
C ASP A 73 -4.21 1.02 7.37
N LYS A 74 -3.48 -0.07 7.61
CA LYS A 74 -2.09 -0.01 8.06
C LYS A 74 -1.20 0.67 7.01
N HIS A 75 -1.29 0.25 5.76
CA HIS A 75 -0.45 0.80 4.69
C HIS A 75 -0.75 2.27 4.39
N MET A 76 -2.03 2.69 4.49
CA MET A 76 -2.38 4.11 4.43
C MET A 76 -1.77 4.91 5.60
N THR A 77 -1.77 4.33 6.81
CA THR A 77 -1.15 4.98 7.98
C THR A 77 0.35 5.17 7.78
N ASP A 78 1.04 4.14 7.28
CA ASP A 78 2.47 4.20 7.00
C ASP A 78 2.79 5.15 5.83
N MET A 79 1.94 5.16 4.80
CA MET A 79 2.01 6.15 3.72
C MET A 79 1.87 7.58 4.26
N HIS A 80 0.93 7.82 5.17
CA HIS A 80 0.75 9.13 5.82
C HIS A 80 1.99 9.55 6.62
N HIS A 81 2.69 8.61 7.28
CA HIS A 81 3.98 8.92 7.91
C HIS A 81 5.04 9.35 6.89
N GLY A 82 5.15 8.63 5.76
CA GLY A 82 6.04 9.01 4.65
C GLY A 82 5.72 10.40 4.10
N MET A 83 4.44 10.70 3.90
CA MET A 83 3.99 12.03 3.48
C MET A 83 4.37 13.11 4.48
N ALA A 84 4.16 12.87 5.78
CA ALA A 84 4.49 13.82 6.82
C ALA A 84 6.00 14.14 6.86
N GLY A 85 6.86 13.12 6.66
CA GLY A 85 8.30 13.30 6.50
C GLY A 85 8.65 14.19 5.31
N MET A 86 8.08 13.92 4.13
CA MET A 86 8.28 14.77 2.95
C MET A 86 7.78 16.21 3.15
N GLU A 87 6.61 16.38 3.76
CA GLU A 87 6.02 17.70 4.01
C GLU A 87 6.90 18.52 4.97
N ALA A 88 7.48 17.89 5.99
CA ALA A 88 8.41 18.56 6.90
C ALA A 88 9.67 19.06 6.15
N HIS A 89 10.23 18.25 5.26
CA HIS A 89 11.37 18.66 4.42
C HIS A 89 11.00 19.76 3.43
N ALA A 90 9.84 19.65 2.79
CA ALA A 90 9.35 20.65 1.85
C ALA A 90 9.13 22.01 2.53
N LYS A 91 8.55 22.02 3.74
CA LYS A 91 8.39 23.24 4.55
C LYS A 91 9.74 23.85 4.93
N LYS A 92 10.69 23.02 5.37
CA LYS A 92 12.03 23.48 5.75
C LYS A 92 12.78 24.12 4.58
N GLN A 93 12.59 23.60 3.37
CA GLN A 93 13.24 24.09 2.15
C GLN A 93 12.46 25.20 1.43
N GLY A 94 11.24 25.50 1.87
CA GLY A 94 10.37 26.45 1.17
C GLY A 94 9.88 25.94 -0.19
N ASP A 95 9.86 24.62 -0.40
CA ASP A 95 9.41 24.00 -1.65
C ASP A 95 7.87 23.98 -1.70
N ALA A 96 7.31 25.05 -2.29
CA ALA A 96 5.87 25.20 -2.43
C ALA A 96 5.26 24.17 -3.39
N GLY A 97 6.01 23.68 -4.38
CA GLY A 97 5.51 22.69 -5.33
C GLY A 97 5.38 21.30 -4.68
N MET A 98 6.37 20.90 -3.89
CA MET A 98 6.29 19.65 -3.12
C MET A 98 5.16 19.72 -2.08
N GLN A 99 4.96 20.86 -1.41
CA GLN A 99 3.82 21.05 -0.50
C GLN A 99 2.47 20.93 -1.22
N ALA A 100 2.34 21.47 -2.44
CA ALA A 100 1.13 21.34 -3.24
C ALA A 100 0.84 19.88 -3.59
N HIS A 101 1.85 19.11 -4.02
CA HIS A 101 1.68 17.69 -4.30
C HIS A 101 1.38 16.85 -3.05
N MET A 102 1.92 17.19 -1.87
CA MET A 102 1.51 16.58 -0.60
C MET A 102 0.03 16.82 -0.30
N SER A 103 -0.47 18.03 -0.56
CA SER A 103 -1.90 18.34 -0.40
C SER A 103 -2.77 17.56 -1.39
N GLU A 104 -2.32 17.38 -2.63
CA GLU A 104 -2.99 16.53 -3.63
C GLU A 104 -3.04 15.08 -3.17
N MET A 105 -1.89 14.52 -2.77
CA MET A 105 -1.79 13.14 -2.30
C MET A 105 -2.68 12.87 -1.09
N ASN A 106 -2.85 13.83 -0.18
CA ASN A 106 -3.77 13.69 0.94
C ASN A 106 -5.24 13.61 0.49
N LYS A 107 -5.64 14.38 -0.53
CA LYS A 107 -7.01 14.30 -1.09
C LYS A 107 -7.26 12.94 -1.75
N GLU A 108 -6.25 12.42 -2.46
CA GLU A 108 -6.31 11.12 -3.13
C GLU A 108 -6.38 9.96 -2.10
N MET A 109 -5.64 10.08 -1.00
CA MET A 109 -5.76 9.17 0.15
C MET A 109 -7.16 9.22 0.76
N MET A 110 -7.76 10.41 0.92
CA MET A 110 -9.14 10.54 1.39
C MET A 110 -10.17 9.92 0.45
N THR A 111 -9.96 9.98 -0.88
CA THR A 111 -10.78 9.25 -1.86
C THR A 111 -10.70 7.75 -1.63
N THR A 112 -9.49 7.24 -1.37
CA THR A 112 -9.25 5.83 -1.06
C THR A 112 -9.96 5.40 0.23
N MET A 113 -9.81 6.17 1.32
CA MET A 113 -10.53 5.94 2.58
C MET A 113 -12.05 5.96 2.42
N LYS A 114 -12.56 6.88 1.59
CA LYS A 114 -13.99 6.93 1.26
C LYS A 114 -14.43 5.66 0.53
N GLY A 115 -13.61 5.13 -0.38
CA GLY A 115 -13.81 3.84 -1.04
C GLY A 115 -13.95 2.70 -0.03
N MET A 116 -13.07 2.63 0.98
CA MET A 116 -13.18 1.66 2.08
C MET A 116 -14.49 1.80 2.86
N GLY A 117 -14.96 3.03 3.09
CA GLY A 117 -16.26 3.28 3.72
C GLY A 117 -17.44 2.78 2.88
N VAL A 118 -17.38 2.98 1.56
CA VAL A 118 -18.39 2.54 0.59
C VAL A 118 -18.40 1.01 0.44
N MET A 119 -17.24 0.37 0.55
CA MET A 119 -17.03 -1.08 0.45
C MET A 119 -18.01 -1.91 1.30
N LYS A 120 -18.42 -1.38 2.46
CA LYS A 120 -19.35 -2.05 3.39
C LYS A 120 -20.78 -2.18 2.83
N LYS A 121 -21.16 -1.32 1.89
CA LYS A 121 -22.50 -1.25 1.29
C LYS A 121 -22.51 -1.69 -0.17
N ASP A 122 -21.44 -1.36 -0.89
CA ASP A 122 -21.28 -1.61 -2.30
C ASP A 122 -19.80 -1.89 -2.56
N ALA A 123 -19.46 -3.17 -2.70
CA ALA A 123 -18.07 -3.62 -2.82
C ALA A 123 -17.44 -3.15 -4.13
N ASP A 124 -18.18 -3.22 -5.25
CA ASP A 124 -17.65 -2.87 -6.57
C ASP A 124 -17.37 -1.38 -6.67
N LYS A 125 -18.32 -0.55 -6.19
CA LYS A 125 -18.11 0.90 -6.12
C LYS A 125 -17.00 1.26 -5.15
N GLY A 126 -16.94 0.60 -3.99
CA GLY A 126 -15.87 0.79 -3.02
C GLY A 126 -14.49 0.51 -3.62
N MET A 127 -14.32 -0.65 -4.27
CA MET A 127 -13.09 -1.03 -4.97
C MET A 127 -12.71 -0.06 -6.08
N SER A 128 -13.69 0.36 -6.89
CA SER A 128 -13.44 1.34 -7.96
C SER A 128 -12.89 2.65 -7.41
N MET A 129 -13.46 3.16 -6.31
CA MET A 129 -13.00 4.40 -5.68
C MET A 129 -11.62 4.25 -5.03
N MET A 130 -11.33 3.09 -4.42
CA MET A 130 -10.00 2.80 -3.88
C MET A 130 -8.95 2.77 -4.98
N MET A 131 -9.19 2.04 -6.09
CA MET A 131 -8.28 2.03 -7.22
C MET A 131 -8.10 3.41 -7.84
N GLU A 132 -9.16 4.20 -7.95
CA GLU A 132 -9.07 5.58 -8.46
C GLU A 132 -8.13 6.44 -7.60
N GLY A 133 -8.35 6.45 -6.27
CA GLY A 133 -7.49 7.19 -5.35
C GLY A 133 -6.03 6.72 -5.41
N ILE A 134 -5.80 5.41 -5.44
CA ILE A 134 -4.45 4.82 -5.56
C ILE A 134 -3.76 5.20 -6.87
N ASN A 135 -4.46 5.15 -7.99
CA ASN A 135 -3.89 5.52 -9.29
C ASN A 135 -3.55 7.03 -9.35
N GLN A 136 -4.38 7.88 -8.72
CA GLN A 136 -4.08 9.31 -8.61
C GLN A 136 -2.83 9.52 -7.73
N MET A 137 -2.73 8.81 -6.60
CA MET A 137 -1.52 8.81 -5.75
C MET A 137 -0.27 8.39 -6.52
N GLU A 138 -0.33 7.37 -7.39
CA GLU A 138 0.82 6.97 -8.23
C GLU A 138 1.26 8.08 -9.19
N GLN A 139 0.31 8.80 -9.77
CA GLN A 139 0.59 9.91 -10.67
C GLN A 139 1.23 11.08 -9.91
N THR A 140 0.67 11.44 -8.76
CA THR A 140 1.19 12.53 -7.92
C THR A 140 2.58 12.18 -7.37
N MET A 141 2.78 10.93 -6.92
CA MET A 141 4.09 10.44 -6.50
C MET A 141 5.12 10.53 -7.63
N SER A 142 4.74 10.19 -8.86
CA SER A 142 5.61 10.30 -10.03
C SER A 142 6.02 11.74 -10.34
N LYS A 143 5.10 12.71 -10.16
CA LYS A 143 5.41 14.15 -10.28
C LYS A 143 6.40 14.59 -9.21
N MET A 144 6.17 14.19 -7.96
CA MET A 144 7.08 14.51 -6.85
C MET A 144 8.50 13.96 -7.07
N LYS A 145 8.62 12.72 -7.59
CA LYS A 145 9.94 12.16 -7.95
C LYS A 145 10.67 12.99 -8.99
N GLY A 146 9.96 13.57 -9.95
CA GLY A 146 10.55 14.44 -10.98
C GLY A 146 11.01 15.79 -10.45
N MET A 147 10.65 16.15 -9.22
CA MET A 147 11.05 17.39 -8.54
C MET A 147 12.22 17.20 -7.58
N MET A 148 12.63 15.97 -7.32
CA MET A 148 13.78 15.61 -6.48
C MET A 148 15.06 15.46 -7.30
#